data_AF-A0AAN7AKI7-F1
#
_entry.id   AF-A0AAN7AKI7-F1
#
_cell.length_a   1.000
_cell.length_b   1.000
_cell.length_c   1.000
_cell.angle_alpha   90.00
_cell.angle_beta   90.00
_cell.angle_gamma   90.00
#
_symmetry.space_group_name_H-M   'P 1'
#
loop_
_entity.id
_entity.type
_entity.pdbx_description
1 polymer ?
#
loop_
_entity_poly.entity_id
_entity_poly.type
_entity_poly.pdbx_seq_one_letter_code
_entity_poly.pdbx_strand_id
1 'polypeptide(L)'
;MAQPGNRSSPVEPQFHDGSRDTPGPTRIGIGDSSDHARVRRNTACVRCRDAKVRCNASSSSGQPCLRCSKLELHCVVDRSHKRTSRRSKLEELAAEVQNIKDAVTVTPRTLLDLSSEVNSTPGLRSSLSVQIPSRLHLPDTTPTYIPAPPPLPAPPSLFGRQRLYSISHEIPVQPLTPARSSDVPSTAHSVHPAEPRALGSRVFSGEDIDYYFEKYFEHFHPYLPIVRNRDPDTCYRRGHVLFWAIIMTSCRRFARDDSAFQFLIDNLLPQIWTAVSQPPLNLPIINAILILATWPFPTIRFLTDPSLIFAGIAMNSSLLTGLHTGSGSHSEFKCYAHPLDTTDEEATYTWAGCAIISHRVSAYMGCPSASSLFNKTVDQLLDGSSAYPLPRYFYLHLETSRFANRVSRTMCASLEEAHGVSHHLVAYMEEEYTKVQRLLYPDNSDIDNFTLLSTLLEIQAYYFMPLPGYSEELLKRNVIKCYTTAESLIHAAIRLHRETAFLHYAPHFVFRSLLSSICVIMSVHLSSYTKGFQVDTVDDLIKEALRAMRICSVQECDLHIRVTSMLEKYWGMRGYIPRTDSGISVYNQRLGASLTFDCLRRWKRDVEQARDAKGPNGEQQFPMGVDKVGMCLP
;
A
#
# COMPACT_ATOMS: atom_id res chain seq x y z
N MET A 1 -41.26 -68.47 -9.50
CA MET A 1 -40.83 -67.68 -10.68
C MET A 1 -39.77 -66.70 -10.21
N ALA A 2 -38.62 -66.70 -10.91
CA ALA A 2 -37.47 -65.78 -10.87
C ALA A 2 -36.70 -65.55 -9.54
N GLN A 3 -35.41 -65.87 -9.61
CA GLN A 3 -34.33 -65.76 -8.63
C GLN A 3 -33.42 -64.52 -8.93
N PRO A 4 -32.40 -64.20 -8.09
CA PRO A 4 -32.08 -62.83 -7.68
C PRO A 4 -30.93 -62.14 -8.44
N GLY A 5 -30.82 -60.83 -8.18
CA GLY A 5 -29.84 -59.91 -8.77
C GLY A 5 -28.39 -60.13 -8.35
N ASN A 6 -27.49 -59.81 -9.26
CA ASN A 6 -26.05 -59.90 -9.08
C ASN A 6 -25.37 -58.57 -9.42
N ARG A 7 -24.30 -58.28 -8.68
CA ARG A 7 -23.47 -57.07 -8.67
C ARG A 7 -22.78 -56.83 -10.03
N SER A 8 -22.65 -55.57 -10.43
CA SER A 8 -21.80 -55.13 -11.55
C SER A 8 -20.76 -54.12 -11.07
N SER A 9 -19.49 -54.46 -11.31
CA SER A 9 -18.31 -53.60 -11.20
C SER A 9 -18.11 -52.81 -12.51
N PRO A 10 -17.56 -51.58 -12.49
CA PRO A 10 -17.12 -50.91 -13.70
C PRO A 10 -15.63 -51.15 -14.00
N VAL A 11 -15.37 -51.30 -15.29
CA VAL A 11 -14.11 -51.61 -15.97
C VAL A 11 -13.35 -50.31 -16.29
N GLU A 12 -12.03 -50.32 -16.10
CA GLU A 12 -11.05 -49.29 -16.50
C GLU A 12 -10.92 -49.13 -18.03
N PRO A 13 -10.66 -47.92 -18.55
CA PRO A 13 -10.12 -47.72 -19.90
C PRO A 13 -8.60 -47.50 -19.89
N GLN A 14 -7.92 -48.25 -20.77
CA GLN A 14 -6.50 -48.24 -21.10
C GLN A 14 -6.10 -47.07 -22.00
N PHE A 15 -4.86 -46.59 -21.88
CA PHE A 15 -4.11 -45.94 -22.97
C PHE A 15 -2.73 -46.60 -23.11
N HIS A 16 -2.45 -47.10 -24.32
CA HIS A 16 -1.20 -47.74 -24.73
C HIS A 16 -0.16 -46.71 -25.17
N ASP A 17 1.07 -46.89 -24.69
CA ASP A 17 2.31 -46.26 -25.19
C ASP A 17 3.08 -47.28 -26.05
N GLY A 18 3.67 -46.84 -27.15
CA GLY A 18 4.35 -47.68 -28.14
C GLY A 18 5.55 -46.97 -28.77
N SER A 19 6.74 -47.50 -28.47
CA SER A 19 8.06 -47.09 -28.98
C SER A 19 8.62 -48.05 -30.05
N ARG A 20 9.71 -47.60 -30.72
CA ARG A 20 10.77 -48.30 -31.52
C ARG A 20 10.68 -48.11 -33.06
N ASP A 21 11.74 -48.02 -33.89
CA ASP A 21 13.22 -47.97 -33.78
C ASP A 21 13.88 -47.71 -35.18
N THR A 22 15.10 -47.14 -35.22
CA THR A 22 16.24 -47.32 -36.22
C THR A 22 16.31 -46.56 -37.61
N PRO A 23 17.42 -46.63 -38.43
CA PRO A 23 18.61 -45.71 -38.41
C PRO A 23 19.23 -45.25 -39.80
N GLY A 24 20.06 -44.17 -39.83
CA GLY A 24 21.16 -43.86 -40.83
C GLY A 24 20.81 -43.53 -42.31
N PRO A 25 21.64 -42.80 -43.13
CA PRO A 25 23.12 -42.84 -43.18
C PRO A 25 23.88 -41.48 -43.41
N THR A 26 25.20 -41.63 -43.54
CA THR A 26 26.39 -40.74 -43.49
C THR A 26 26.66 -39.81 -44.70
N ARG A 27 27.31 -38.64 -44.47
CA ARG A 27 28.30 -38.03 -45.41
C ARG A 27 29.36 -37.19 -44.69
N ILE A 28 30.58 -37.29 -45.19
CA ILE A 28 31.88 -36.80 -44.65
C ILE A 28 32.17 -35.37 -45.18
N GLY A 29 32.78 -34.52 -44.35
CA GLY A 29 33.42 -33.25 -44.75
C GLY A 29 34.18 -32.59 -43.58
N ILE A 30 35.48 -32.42 -43.75
CA ILE A 30 36.50 -31.96 -42.78
C ILE A 30 36.62 -30.43 -42.79
N GLY A 31 36.87 -29.79 -41.63
CA GLY A 31 37.55 -28.48 -41.56
C GLY A 31 37.01 -27.47 -40.53
N ASP A 32 37.73 -27.37 -39.41
CA ASP A 32 37.68 -26.42 -38.27
C ASP A 32 37.03 -25.03 -38.42
N SER A 33 36.16 -24.70 -37.46
CA SER A 33 36.44 -23.70 -36.40
C SER A 33 35.30 -23.69 -35.36
N SER A 34 35.57 -24.18 -34.15
CA SER A 34 34.56 -24.44 -33.11
C SER A 34 34.07 -23.18 -32.40
N ASP A 35 32.84 -22.81 -32.75
CA ASP A 35 31.96 -21.93 -31.99
C ASP A 35 31.52 -22.60 -30.67
N HIS A 36 31.45 -21.80 -29.61
CA HIS A 36 31.08 -22.22 -28.26
C HIS A 36 29.66 -22.85 -28.22
N ALA A 37 29.62 -24.17 -28.00
CA ALA A 37 28.40 -24.94 -27.93
C ALA A 37 27.50 -24.54 -26.74
N ARG A 38 26.27 -24.16 -27.10
CA ARG A 38 25.04 -24.07 -26.31
C ARG A 38 25.04 -24.87 -25.01
N VAL A 39 24.93 -24.12 -23.91
CA VAL A 39 24.73 -24.58 -22.53
C VAL A 39 23.54 -25.55 -22.43
N ARG A 40 23.82 -26.83 -22.12
CA ARG A 40 22.82 -27.78 -21.61
C ARG A 40 22.27 -27.24 -20.29
N ARG A 41 20.94 -27.12 -20.16
CA ARG A 41 20.26 -26.77 -18.89
C ARG A 41 20.66 -27.76 -17.79
N ASN A 42 21.57 -27.35 -16.91
CA ASN A 42 22.07 -28.18 -15.81
C ASN A 42 20.95 -28.48 -14.80
N THR A 43 20.68 -29.78 -14.60
CA THR A 43 19.75 -30.25 -13.58
C THR A 43 20.45 -30.21 -12.22
N ALA A 44 19.88 -29.50 -11.24
CA ALA A 44 20.45 -29.40 -9.89
C ALA A 44 20.44 -30.75 -9.15
N CYS A 45 21.45 -31.00 -8.31
CA CYS A 45 21.51 -32.21 -7.48
C CYS A 45 20.42 -32.24 -6.40
N VAL A 46 20.12 -33.44 -5.89
CA VAL A 46 19.06 -33.70 -4.90
C VAL A 46 19.21 -32.82 -3.65
N ARG A 47 20.43 -32.73 -3.07
CA ARG A 47 20.69 -31.94 -1.85
C ARG A 47 20.51 -30.44 -2.04
N CYS A 48 20.83 -29.91 -3.22
CA CYS A 48 20.60 -28.50 -3.53
C CYS A 48 19.12 -28.22 -3.82
N ARG A 49 18.40 -29.17 -4.45
CA ARG A 49 16.94 -29.13 -4.63
C ARG A 49 16.20 -29.12 -3.29
N ASP A 50 16.54 -30.02 -2.37
CA ASP A 50 15.87 -30.12 -1.07
C ASP A 50 16.09 -28.87 -0.22
N ALA A 51 17.31 -28.31 -0.26
CA ALA A 51 17.71 -27.11 0.48
C ALA A 51 17.30 -25.78 -0.18
N LYS A 52 16.69 -25.79 -1.38
CA LYS A 52 16.34 -24.60 -2.17
C LYS A 52 17.52 -23.63 -2.39
N VAL A 53 18.68 -24.14 -2.76
CA VAL A 53 19.83 -23.28 -3.11
C VAL A 53 20.39 -23.61 -4.49
N ARG A 54 21.13 -22.66 -5.06
CA ARG A 54 21.75 -22.81 -6.38
C ARG A 54 22.77 -23.96 -6.38
N CYS A 55 22.65 -24.85 -7.36
CA CYS A 55 23.60 -25.95 -7.57
C CYS A 55 24.62 -25.55 -8.63
N ASN A 56 25.87 -25.36 -8.22
CA ASN A 56 26.98 -25.09 -9.13
C ASN A 56 27.62 -26.43 -9.53
N ALA A 57 27.07 -27.06 -10.56
CA ALA A 57 27.56 -28.35 -11.06
C ALA A 57 28.99 -28.22 -11.60
N SER A 58 29.82 -29.21 -11.32
CA SER A 58 31.21 -29.27 -11.77
C SER A 58 31.28 -29.57 -13.28
N SER A 59 32.30 -29.07 -13.96
CA SER A 59 32.49 -29.23 -15.41
C SER A 59 32.82 -30.67 -15.82
N SER A 60 33.38 -31.47 -14.90
CA SER A 60 33.68 -32.89 -15.07
C SER A 60 32.53 -33.77 -14.59
N SER A 61 32.09 -34.72 -15.43
CA SER A 61 31.07 -35.72 -15.07
C SER A 61 31.52 -36.58 -13.88
N GLY A 62 30.65 -36.73 -12.88
CA GLY A 62 30.91 -37.55 -11.68
C GLY A 62 31.48 -36.79 -10.48
N GLN A 63 31.84 -35.51 -10.62
CA GLN A 63 32.30 -34.70 -9.48
C GLN A 63 31.14 -34.02 -8.74
N PRO A 64 31.21 -33.90 -7.39
CA PRO A 64 30.20 -33.22 -6.61
C PRO A 64 30.16 -31.72 -6.96
N CYS A 65 28.99 -31.10 -6.83
CA CYS A 65 28.84 -29.66 -7.02
C CYS A 65 29.63 -28.88 -5.94
N LEU A 66 30.00 -27.62 -6.22
CA LEU A 66 30.84 -26.81 -5.31
C LEU A 66 30.33 -26.81 -3.86
N ARG A 67 29.01 -26.71 -3.68
CA ARG A 67 28.39 -26.72 -2.36
C ARG A 67 28.48 -28.09 -1.68
N CYS A 68 28.19 -29.16 -2.43
CA CYS A 68 28.26 -30.51 -1.89
C CYS A 68 29.69 -30.91 -1.56
N SER A 69 30.68 -30.46 -2.34
CA SER A 69 32.10 -30.64 -2.03
C SER A 69 32.48 -29.91 -0.73
N LYS A 70 32.11 -28.63 -0.58
CA LYS A 70 32.44 -27.83 0.61
C LYS A 70 31.78 -28.32 1.91
N LEU A 71 30.61 -28.94 1.80
CA LEU A 71 29.84 -29.45 2.94
C LEU A 71 29.99 -30.96 3.12
N GLU A 72 30.88 -31.61 2.36
CA GLU A 72 31.09 -33.07 2.37
C GLU A 72 29.78 -33.88 2.21
N LEU A 73 28.88 -33.37 1.37
CA LEU A 73 27.57 -33.98 1.11
C LEU A 73 27.62 -34.85 -0.14
N HIS A 74 26.95 -36.00 -0.09
CA HIS A 74 26.76 -36.86 -1.25
C HIS A 74 25.95 -36.15 -2.35
N CYS A 75 26.56 -35.97 -3.53
CA CYS A 75 26.01 -35.17 -4.63
C CYS A 75 25.52 -36.07 -5.77
N VAL A 76 24.22 -36.36 -5.78
CA VAL A 76 23.59 -37.15 -6.84
C VAL A 76 22.59 -36.28 -7.60
N VAL A 77 22.64 -36.37 -8.93
CA VAL A 77 21.63 -35.78 -9.82
C VAL A 77 20.63 -36.88 -10.16
N ASP A 78 19.49 -36.86 -9.50
CA ASP A 78 18.37 -37.72 -9.82
C ASP A 78 17.24 -36.90 -10.45
N ARG A 79 16.81 -37.30 -11.65
CA ARG A 79 15.76 -36.61 -12.41
C ARG A 79 14.35 -36.97 -11.92
N SER A 80 14.16 -38.13 -11.30
CA SER A 80 12.85 -38.56 -10.77
C SER A 80 12.61 -38.12 -9.33
N HIS A 81 13.63 -37.59 -8.64
CA HIS A 81 13.49 -37.09 -7.26
C HIS A 81 12.48 -35.93 -7.15
N LYS A 82 11.37 -36.20 -6.47
CA LYS A 82 10.37 -35.20 -6.06
C LYS A 82 10.62 -34.80 -4.61
N ARG A 83 10.69 -33.49 -4.38
CA ARG A 83 10.91 -32.92 -3.04
C ARG A 83 9.70 -33.19 -2.14
N THR A 84 9.89 -33.96 -1.08
CA THR A 84 8.94 -34.04 0.05
C THR A 84 9.15 -32.83 0.96
N SER A 85 8.07 -32.18 1.38
CA SER A 85 8.16 -30.97 2.22
C SER A 85 8.63 -31.33 3.64
N ARG A 86 9.42 -30.45 4.28
CA ARG A 86 9.81 -30.63 5.70
C ARG A 86 8.60 -30.75 6.62
N ARG A 87 7.50 -30.09 6.28
CA ARG A 87 6.22 -30.16 7.01
C ARG A 87 5.62 -31.56 6.97
N SER A 88 5.60 -32.19 5.78
CA SER A 88 5.10 -33.56 5.61
C SER A 88 5.93 -34.59 6.37
N LYS A 89 7.27 -34.46 6.38
CA LYS A 89 8.12 -35.32 7.22
C LYS A 89 7.96 -35.07 8.73
N LEU A 90 7.68 -33.83 9.14
CA LEU A 90 7.41 -33.51 10.54
C LEU A 90 6.06 -34.09 11.00
N GLU A 91 5.04 -34.02 10.14
CA GLU A 91 3.72 -34.60 10.39
C GLU A 91 3.78 -36.14 10.44
N GLU A 92 4.56 -36.77 9.55
CA GLU A 92 4.81 -38.22 9.56
C GLU A 92 5.56 -38.67 10.83
N LEU A 93 6.64 -37.97 11.20
CA LEU A 93 7.37 -38.25 12.45
C LEU A 93 6.52 -37.99 13.70
N ALA A 94 5.69 -36.95 13.69
CA ALA A 94 4.76 -36.68 14.79
C ALA A 94 3.70 -37.78 14.93
N ALA A 95 3.19 -38.31 13.81
CA ALA A 95 2.27 -39.42 13.80
C ALA A 95 2.93 -40.73 14.28
N GLU A 96 4.18 -40.98 13.90
CA GLU A 96 4.92 -42.16 14.35
C GLU A 96 5.25 -42.09 15.86
N VAL A 97 5.65 -40.91 16.37
CA VAL A 97 5.85 -40.67 17.81
C VAL A 97 4.55 -40.86 18.59
N GLN A 98 3.41 -40.45 18.03
CA GLN A 98 2.10 -40.66 18.66
C GLN A 98 1.73 -42.15 18.69
N ASN A 99 1.93 -42.89 17.60
CA ASN A 99 1.74 -44.33 17.56
C ASN A 99 2.65 -45.09 18.54
N ILE A 100 3.91 -44.67 18.72
CA ILE A 100 4.83 -45.27 19.71
C ILE A 100 4.32 -44.99 21.14
N LYS A 101 3.85 -43.76 21.42
CA LYS A 101 3.27 -43.44 22.73
C LYS A 101 2.01 -44.27 23.02
N ASP A 102 1.20 -44.51 22.01
CA ASP A 102 -0.03 -45.30 22.14
C ASP A 102 0.29 -46.80 22.27
N ALA A 103 1.36 -47.30 21.66
CA ALA A 103 1.85 -48.67 21.83
C ALA A 103 2.50 -48.92 23.21
N VAL A 104 3.19 -47.92 23.78
CA VAL A 104 3.84 -48.00 25.10
C VAL A 104 2.84 -47.87 26.26
N THR A 105 1.65 -47.29 26.02
CA THR A 105 0.61 -47.12 27.05
C THR A 105 -0.35 -48.31 27.19
N VAL A 106 -0.27 -49.30 26.29
CA VAL A 106 -1.08 -50.53 26.34
C VAL A 106 -0.18 -51.75 26.60
N THR A 107 0.36 -51.86 27.81
CA THR A 107 0.77 -53.16 28.38
C THR A 107 0.56 -53.12 29.90
N PRO A 108 -0.26 -54.00 30.51
CA PRO A 108 -0.56 -53.92 31.94
C PRO A 108 0.57 -54.48 32.82
N ARG A 109 0.89 -53.71 33.87
CA ARG A 109 1.65 -54.01 35.10
C ARG A 109 1.95 -55.49 35.40
N THR A 110 3.21 -55.80 35.76
CA THR A 110 3.51 -56.68 36.91
C THR A 110 4.94 -56.49 37.44
N LEU A 111 5.08 -56.57 38.78
CA LEU A 111 6.28 -56.76 39.62
C LEU A 111 7.08 -55.49 39.98
N LEU A 112 6.84 -54.88 41.14
CA LEU A 112 7.26 -55.27 42.51
C LEU A 112 8.72 -54.87 42.82
N ASP A 113 8.81 -53.77 43.58
CA ASP A 113 9.38 -53.70 44.93
C ASP A 113 10.90 -53.89 45.18
N LEU A 114 11.35 -53.08 46.16
CA LEU A 114 12.49 -53.21 47.07
C LEU A 114 13.76 -52.35 46.92
N SER A 115 14.05 -51.71 48.06
CA SER A 115 15.27 -51.11 48.63
C SER A 115 15.57 -49.63 48.30
N SER A 116 15.35 -48.66 49.22
CA SER A 116 16.09 -48.35 50.48
C SER A 116 17.48 -47.74 50.17
N GLU A 117 17.98 -46.65 50.75
CA GLU A 117 17.70 -45.92 52.00
C GLU A 117 18.61 -44.65 52.12
N VAL A 118 18.34 -43.77 53.13
CA VAL A 118 19.25 -42.80 53.82
C VAL A 118 19.49 -41.41 53.14
N ASN A 119 19.34 -40.21 53.74
CA ASN A 119 19.00 -39.71 55.10
C ASN A 119 18.50 -38.23 55.08
N SER A 120 17.59 -37.94 56.02
CA SER A 120 17.46 -36.77 56.93
C SER A 120 17.16 -35.32 56.46
N THR A 121 15.99 -34.88 56.95
CA THR A 121 15.24 -33.60 57.07
C THR A 121 15.76 -32.63 58.17
N PRO A 122 15.09 -31.50 58.58
CA PRO A 122 13.79 -30.87 58.18
C PRO A 122 13.82 -29.33 57.90
N GLY A 123 12.92 -28.77 57.07
CA GLY A 123 11.67 -28.04 57.47
C GLY A 123 11.82 -26.52 57.20
N LEU A 124 10.91 -25.73 56.58
CA LEU A 124 9.44 -25.68 56.52
C LEU A 124 8.94 -24.91 55.26
N ARG A 125 7.85 -25.42 54.65
CA ARG A 125 6.60 -24.75 54.15
C ARG A 125 6.68 -23.56 53.16
N SER A 126 5.83 -23.39 52.15
CA SER A 126 4.69 -24.15 51.59
C SER A 126 4.36 -23.57 50.20
N SER A 127 3.97 -24.45 49.28
CA SER A 127 3.49 -24.24 47.91
C SER A 127 1.97 -24.30 47.81
N LEU A 128 1.33 -23.58 46.88
CA LEU A 128 0.03 -23.96 46.31
C LEU A 128 -0.12 -23.45 44.86
N SER A 129 -0.28 -24.37 43.90
CA SER A 129 -0.91 -24.14 42.60
C SER A 129 -2.04 -25.15 42.43
N VAL A 130 -3.22 -24.64 42.08
CA VAL A 130 -4.53 -25.29 42.04
C VAL A 130 -4.68 -26.15 40.79
N GLN A 131 -5.22 -27.36 40.97
CA GLN A 131 -5.67 -28.27 39.91
C GLN A 131 -7.18 -28.13 39.67
N ILE A 132 -7.57 -28.19 38.41
CA ILE A 132 -8.93 -28.36 37.90
C ILE A 132 -9.26 -29.86 37.86
N PRO A 133 -10.43 -30.31 38.33
CA PRO A 133 -10.95 -31.62 37.96
C PRO A 133 -12.18 -31.53 37.05
N SER A 134 -12.26 -32.48 36.11
CA SER A 134 -13.47 -32.84 35.38
C SER A 134 -13.76 -34.32 35.60
N ARG A 135 -15.00 -34.70 35.94
CA ARG A 135 -15.79 -35.77 35.28
C ARG A 135 -17.15 -36.02 35.96
N LEU A 136 -18.20 -35.84 35.15
CA LEU A 136 -19.46 -36.58 34.94
C LEU A 136 -19.99 -37.59 35.98
N HIS A 137 -21.29 -37.48 36.29
CA HIS A 137 -22.25 -38.59 36.45
C HIS A 137 -23.67 -38.12 36.11
N LEU A 138 -24.45 -38.97 35.42
CA LEU A 138 -25.89 -38.83 35.12
C LEU A 138 -26.69 -39.79 36.02
N PRO A 139 -27.94 -39.47 36.39
CA PRO A 139 -29.04 -40.37 36.02
C PRO A 139 -30.38 -39.67 35.67
N ASP A 140 -31.28 -40.45 35.03
CA ASP A 140 -32.62 -40.13 34.51
C ASP A 140 -33.67 -39.70 35.56
N THR A 141 -34.58 -38.78 35.17
CA THR A 141 -36.06 -38.94 35.03
C THR A 141 -36.82 -37.58 34.95
N THR A 142 -37.85 -37.58 34.09
CA THR A 142 -38.90 -36.59 33.67
C THR A 142 -39.49 -35.61 34.71
N PRO A 143 -40.40 -34.68 34.33
CA PRO A 143 -40.33 -33.59 33.34
C PRO A 143 -40.70 -32.22 33.99
N THR A 144 -40.07 -31.11 33.61
CA THR A 144 -40.62 -29.80 34.01
C THR A 144 -40.36 -28.72 32.96
N TYR A 145 -41.47 -28.06 32.62
CA TYR A 145 -41.70 -26.93 31.73
C TYR A 145 -40.65 -25.81 31.86
N ILE A 146 -40.03 -25.43 30.73
CA ILE A 146 -39.20 -24.21 30.61
C ILE A 146 -39.75 -23.38 29.44
N PRO A 147 -40.08 -22.08 29.65
CA PRO A 147 -40.63 -21.21 28.62
C PRO A 147 -39.56 -20.77 27.60
N ALA A 148 -40.03 -20.40 26.41
CA ALA A 148 -39.23 -20.01 25.25
C ALA A 148 -38.27 -18.83 25.54
N PRO A 149 -37.07 -18.80 24.91
CA PRO A 149 -36.15 -17.67 25.03
C PRO A 149 -36.69 -16.43 24.27
N PRO A 150 -36.44 -15.21 24.78
CA PRO A 150 -36.85 -13.97 24.11
C PRO A 150 -36.00 -13.70 22.85
N PRO A 151 -36.54 -12.95 21.87
CA PRO A 151 -35.84 -12.66 20.62
C PRO A 151 -34.62 -11.76 20.84
N LEU A 152 -33.55 -12.04 20.09
CA LEU A 152 -32.30 -11.27 20.05
C LEU A 152 -32.55 -9.81 19.64
N PRO A 153 -31.82 -8.83 20.21
CA PRO A 153 -31.96 -7.42 19.85
C PRO A 153 -31.36 -7.13 18.46
N ALA A 154 -32.09 -6.35 17.66
CA ALA A 154 -31.65 -5.81 16.37
C ALA A 154 -30.44 -4.86 16.53
N PRO A 155 -29.59 -4.68 15.50
CA PRO A 155 -28.44 -3.77 15.56
C PRO A 155 -28.88 -2.30 15.70
N PRO A 156 -28.11 -1.45 16.39
CA PRO A 156 -28.51 -0.08 16.65
C PRO A 156 -28.48 0.78 15.38
N SER A 157 -29.59 1.46 15.11
CA SER A 157 -29.68 2.54 14.12
C SER A 157 -28.74 3.70 14.49
N LEU A 158 -27.71 3.90 13.68
CA LEU A 158 -26.69 4.96 13.82
C LEU A 158 -27.11 6.28 13.13
N PHE A 159 -28.28 6.85 13.43
CA PHE A 159 -28.55 8.26 13.06
C PHE A 159 -29.57 8.87 14.01
N GLY A 160 -29.11 9.82 14.84
CA GLY A 160 -29.98 10.48 15.82
C GLY A 160 -29.33 11.62 16.59
N ARG A 161 -28.71 12.58 15.91
CA ARG A 161 -28.62 13.97 16.42
C ARG A 161 -28.36 14.96 15.28
N GLN A 162 -29.44 15.39 14.64
CA GLN A 162 -29.44 16.63 13.88
C GLN A 162 -29.45 17.80 14.87
N ARG A 163 -28.54 18.77 14.71
CA ARG A 163 -28.81 20.15 15.14
C ARG A 163 -28.78 21.05 13.93
N LEU A 164 -29.89 21.75 13.74
CA LEU A 164 -30.01 22.94 12.91
C LEU A 164 -29.18 24.05 13.58
N TYR A 165 -28.18 24.58 12.88
CA TYR A 165 -27.55 25.84 13.25
C TYR A 165 -28.35 26.97 12.59
N SER A 166 -29.19 27.65 13.37
CA SER A 166 -29.58 29.03 13.08
C SER A 166 -28.59 29.93 13.79
N ILE A 167 -27.79 30.68 13.03
CA ILE A 167 -27.08 31.85 13.52
C ILE A 167 -27.46 33.00 12.59
N SER A 168 -28.42 33.81 13.04
CA SER A 168 -28.65 35.13 12.49
C SER A 168 -27.77 36.10 13.27
N HIS A 169 -26.70 36.59 12.66
CA HIS A 169 -26.14 37.88 13.04
C HIS A 169 -25.62 38.59 11.79
N GLU A 170 -26.33 39.65 11.41
CA GLU A 170 -25.92 40.62 10.40
C GLU A 170 -24.75 41.46 10.95
N ILE A 171 -23.65 41.54 10.18
CA ILE A 171 -22.64 42.60 10.29
C ILE A 171 -22.28 43.04 8.85
N PRO A 172 -22.07 44.35 8.58
CA PRO A 172 -22.10 44.89 7.22
C PRO A 172 -20.83 44.60 6.42
N VAL A 173 -21.04 44.42 5.11
CA VAL A 173 -20.01 44.21 4.08
C VAL A 173 -19.21 45.50 3.85
N GLN A 174 -17.87 45.43 3.94
CA GLN A 174 -16.95 46.40 3.34
C GLN A 174 -15.89 45.71 2.47
N PRO A 175 -15.39 46.36 1.40
CA PRO A 175 -14.56 45.70 0.38
C PRO A 175 -13.11 45.50 0.84
N LEU A 176 -12.54 44.34 0.48
CA LEU A 176 -11.17 43.91 0.82
C LEU A 176 -10.10 44.69 0.04
N THR A 177 -9.35 45.54 0.76
CA THR A 177 -7.93 45.83 0.51
C THR A 177 -7.06 45.07 1.52
N PRO A 178 -5.81 44.71 1.21
CA PRO A 178 -5.07 43.67 1.93
C PRO A 178 -4.69 44.17 3.34
N ALA A 179 -5.40 43.67 4.35
CA ALA A 179 -5.14 43.98 5.75
C ALA A 179 -4.12 43.00 6.34
N ARG A 180 -3.08 43.59 6.94
CA ARG A 180 -2.06 42.95 7.78
C ARG A 180 -2.67 41.96 8.77
N SER A 181 -2.01 40.81 8.86
CA SER A 181 -2.15 39.77 9.88
C SER A 181 -2.07 40.33 11.31
N SER A 182 -3.11 40.11 12.11
CA SER A 182 -3.10 40.36 13.55
C SER A 182 -2.65 39.11 14.31
N ASP A 183 -1.50 39.23 14.95
CA ASP A 183 -1.04 38.63 16.21
C ASP A 183 -1.33 37.14 16.47
N VAL A 184 -0.51 36.29 15.84
CA VAL A 184 0.05 35.10 16.49
C VAL A 184 1.35 35.56 17.15
N PRO A 185 1.67 35.15 18.41
CA PRO A 185 2.98 35.48 18.97
C PRO A 185 4.04 34.84 18.06
N SER A 186 4.77 35.70 17.35
CA SER A 186 5.96 35.32 16.60
C SER A 186 6.88 34.59 17.56
N THR A 187 6.96 33.27 17.41
CA THR A 187 8.02 32.49 18.04
C THR A 187 9.31 33.07 17.51
N ALA A 188 10.09 33.66 18.41
CA ALA A 188 11.31 34.37 18.09
C ALA A 188 12.14 33.55 17.09
N HIS A 189 12.42 34.11 15.91
CA HIS A 189 13.56 33.68 15.12
C HIS A 189 14.76 33.71 16.08
N SER A 190 15.49 32.59 16.20
CA SER A 190 16.73 32.58 16.96
C SER A 190 17.60 33.73 16.45
N VAL A 191 18.13 34.54 17.35
CA VAL A 191 19.00 35.69 17.01
C VAL A 191 20.28 35.21 16.31
N HIS A 192 20.55 33.91 16.33
CA HIS A 192 21.68 33.26 15.69
C HIS A 192 21.21 32.24 14.64
N PRO A 193 21.92 32.11 13.51
CA PRO A 193 21.68 31.04 12.54
C PRO A 193 21.75 29.66 13.21
N ALA A 194 21.02 28.69 12.68
CA ALA A 194 21.09 27.31 13.15
C ALA A 194 22.53 26.79 13.16
N GLU A 195 22.83 25.84 14.04
CA GLU A 195 24.16 25.23 14.05
C GLU A 195 24.37 24.35 12.79
N PRO A 196 25.56 24.37 12.15
CA PRO A 196 25.86 23.49 11.03
C PRO A 196 25.69 22.01 11.40
N ARG A 197 25.14 21.23 10.45
CA ARG A 197 24.88 19.78 10.61
C ARG A 197 25.46 18.99 9.46
N ALA A 198 25.88 17.76 9.73
CA ALA A 198 26.40 16.86 8.71
C ALA A 198 25.51 15.63 8.55
N LEU A 199 25.25 15.25 7.29
CA LEU A 199 24.69 13.96 6.93
C LEU A 199 25.79 13.16 6.23
N GLY A 200 26.28 12.09 6.84
CA GLY A 200 27.41 11.34 6.29
C GLY A 200 28.63 12.24 6.09
N SER A 201 29.12 12.34 4.85
CA SER A 201 30.29 13.16 4.49
C SER A 201 29.96 14.62 4.13
N ARG A 202 28.68 15.01 4.03
CA ARG A 202 28.29 16.36 3.60
C ARG A 202 27.86 17.22 4.78
N VAL A 203 28.44 18.42 4.87
CA VAL A 203 28.05 19.44 5.84
C VAL A 203 27.07 20.42 5.20
N PHE A 204 26.03 20.79 5.94
CA PHE A 204 25.07 21.84 5.61
C PHE A 204 25.30 23.00 6.57
N SER A 205 25.41 24.21 6.01
CA SER A 205 25.59 25.42 6.79
C SER A 205 24.34 25.76 7.60
N GLY A 206 24.49 26.52 8.68
CA GLY A 206 23.36 27.04 9.46
C GLY A 206 22.35 27.81 8.62
N GLU A 207 22.86 28.69 7.75
CA GLU A 207 22.05 29.51 6.85
C GLU A 207 21.23 28.67 5.85
N ASP A 208 21.81 27.59 5.32
CA ASP A 208 21.08 26.67 4.45
C ASP A 208 20.00 25.90 5.22
N ILE A 209 20.31 25.48 6.45
CA ILE A 209 19.36 24.78 7.32
C ILE A 209 18.15 25.67 7.62
N ASP A 210 18.38 26.91 8.06
CA ASP A 210 17.32 27.88 8.35
C ASP A 210 16.46 28.12 7.10
N TYR A 211 17.10 28.33 5.95
CA TYR A 211 16.41 28.51 4.67
C TYR A 211 15.54 27.30 4.30
N TYR A 212 16.04 26.07 4.43
CA TYR A 212 15.26 24.87 4.12
C TYR A 212 14.11 24.65 5.10
N PHE A 213 14.31 24.94 6.40
CA PHE A 213 13.24 24.86 7.39
C PHE A 213 12.13 25.87 7.11
N GLU A 214 12.49 27.13 6.83
CA GLU A 214 11.54 28.17 6.42
C GLU A 214 10.71 27.71 5.23
N LYS A 215 11.36 27.21 4.17
CA LYS A 215 10.65 26.73 2.97
C LYS A 215 9.76 25.52 3.22
N TYR A 216 10.13 24.64 4.15
CA TYR A 216 9.26 23.53 4.57
C TYR A 216 7.97 24.05 5.21
N PHE A 217 8.10 24.93 6.20
CA PHE A 217 6.95 25.45 6.95
C PHE A 217 6.05 26.36 6.12
N GLU A 218 6.63 27.06 5.14
CA GLU A 218 5.89 27.92 4.21
C GLU A 218 5.09 27.11 3.18
N HIS A 219 5.71 26.11 2.55
CA HIS A 219 5.15 25.48 1.34
C HIS A 219 4.64 24.06 1.52
N PHE A 220 5.18 23.27 2.46
CA PHE A 220 4.87 21.84 2.59
C PHE A 220 4.04 21.55 3.84
N HIS A 221 4.41 22.14 4.98
CA HIS A 221 3.72 21.97 6.27
C HIS A 221 2.20 22.26 6.22
N PRO A 222 1.68 23.23 5.45
CA PRO A 222 0.24 23.47 5.36
C PRO A 222 -0.58 22.23 4.92
N TYR A 223 0.02 21.31 4.16
CA TYR A 223 -0.63 20.08 3.72
C TYR A 223 -0.59 18.96 4.77
N LEU A 224 0.41 18.97 5.66
CA LEU A 224 0.62 17.96 6.70
C LEU A 224 1.23 18.61 7.97
N PRO A 225 0.42 19.28 8.81
CA PRO A 225 0.90 20.13 9.90
C PRO A 225 1.33 19.38 11.17
N ILE A 226 1.97 18.21 11.03
CA ILE A 226 2.32 17.29 12.13
C ILE A 226 3.58 17.69 12.90
N VAL A 227 4.43 18.53 12.32
CA VAL A 227 5.62 19.06 12.99
C VAL A 227 5.24 20.35 13.72
N ARG A 228 5.32 20.36 15.05
CA ARG A 228 4.89 21.52 15.87
C ARG A 228 6.03 22.43 16.29
N ASN A 229 7.26 21.91 16.37
CA ASN A 229 8.45 22.71 16.65
C ASN A 229 9.13 23.13 15.33
N ARG A 230 9.31 24.45 15.17
CA ARG A 230 9.92 25.06 13.97
C ARG A 230 11.42 25.31 14.09
N ASP A 231 11.97 25.24 15.30
CA ASP A 231 13.38 25.49 15.57
C ASP A 231 14.26 24.33 15.06
N PRO A 232 15.19 24.58 14.11
CA PRO A 232 15.98 23.52 13.50
C PRO A 232 16.88 22.78 14.49
N ASP A 233 17.48 23.49 15.44
CA ASP A 233 18.40 22.91 16.42
C ASP A 233 17.69 22.01 17.42
N THR A 234 16.52 22.45 17.90
CA THR A 234 15.66 21.63 18.75
C THR A 234 15.12 20.43 17.99
N CYS A 235 14.75 20.59 16.71
CA CYS A 235 14.34 19.49 15.86
C CYS A 235 15.45 18.44 15.72
N TYR A 236 16.69 18.86 15.42
CA TYR A 236 17.84 17.97 15.30
C TYR A 236 18.13 17.22 16.61
N ARG A 237 18.09 17.94 17.75
CA ARG A 237 18.33 17.38 19.09
C ARG A 237 17.27 16.34 19.49
N ARG A 238 15.98 16.60 19.19
CA ARG A 238 14.88 15.65 19.46
C ARG A 238 14.93 14.45 18.53
N GLY A 239 15.31 14.63 17.25
CA GLY A 239 15.47 13.53 16.31
C GLY A 239 16.01 13.95 14.95
N HIS A 240 17.29 13.64 14.70
CA HIS A 240 17.99 13.93 13.43
C HIS A 240 17.27 13.40 12.18
N VAL A 241 16.58 12.26 12.26
CA VAL A 241 15.84 11.69 11.12
C VAL A 241 14.70 12.60 10.65
N LEU A 242 13.95 13.23 11.57
CA LEU A 242 12.91 14.20 11.24
C LEU A 242 13.52 15.44 10.59
N PHE A 243 14.60 15.95 11.17
CA PHE A 243 15.34 17.09 10.65
C PHE A 243 15.75 16.88 9.17
N TRP A 244 16.35 15.73 8.85
CA TRP A 244 16.77 15.45 7.48
C TRP A 244 15.58 15.17 6.53
N ALA A 245 14.48 14.60 7.02
CA ALA A 245 13.25 14.45 6.23
C ALA A 245 12.65 15.81 5.84
N ILE A 246 12.68 16.79 6.75
CA ILE A 246 12.28 18.19 6.48
C ILE A 246 13.18 18.79 5.39
N ILE A 247 14.50 18.71 5.55
CA ILE A 247 15.46 19.26 4.58
C ILE A 247 15.30 18.60 3.19
N MET A 248 15.19 17.27 3.13
CA MET A 248 14.97 16.56 1.87
C MET A 248 13.68 17.02 1.18
N THR A 249 12.60 17.19 1.95
CA THR A 249 11.30 17.65 1.42
C THR A 249 11.42 19.06 0.84
N SER A 250 12.10 19.98 1.52
CA SER A 250 12.35 21.33 0.99
C SER A 250 13.23 21.32 -0.26
N CYS A 251 14.27 20.49 -0.28
CA CYS A 251 15.20 20.38 -1.41
C CYS A 251 14.52 19.94 -2.71
N ARG A 252 13.33 19.34 -2.66
CA ARG A 252 12.51 19.00 -3.85
C ARG A 252 12.24 20.20 -4.76
N ARG A 253 12.23 21.42 -4.22
CA ARG A 253 11.94 22.67 -4.95
C ARG A 253 12.92 23.79 -4.68
N PHE A 254 13.59 23.74 -3.54
CA PHE A 254 14.38 24.86 -3.05
C PHE A 254 15.86 24.52 -2.89
N ALA A 255 16.33 23.35 -3.34
CA ALA A 255 17.75 23.01 -3.28
C ALA A 255 18.60 24.13 -3.88
N ARG A 256 19.51 24.69 -3.06
CA ARG A 256 20.46 25.72 -3.52
C ARG A 256 21.59 25.12 -4.37
N ASP A 257 21.73 23.80 -4.33
CA ASP A 257 22.73 23.02 -5.04
C ASP A 257 22.11 21.68 -5.43
N ASP A 258 22.13 21.36 -6.72
CA ASP A 258 21.59 20.11 -7.28
C ASP A 258 22.23 18.87 -6.65
N SER A 259 23.52 18.95 -6.30
CA SER A 259 24.23 17.85 -5.65
C SER A 259 23.73 17.61 -4.22
N ALA A 260 23.12 18.61 -3.56
CA ALA A 260 22.57 18.48 -2.21
C ALA A 260 21.36 17.55 -2.18
N PHE A 261 20.45 17.75 -3.13
CA PHE A 261 19.25 16.93 -3.22
C PHE A 261 19.60 15.48 -3.56
N GLN A 262 20.47 15.27 -4.54
CA GLN A 262 20.94 13.92 -4.90
C GLN A 262 21.64 13.24 -3.72
N PHE A 263 22.51 13.97 -2.99
CA PHE A 263 23.17 13.44 -1.81
C PHE A 263 22.18 13.01 -0.71
N LEU A 264 21.14 13.81 -0.45
CA LEU A 264 20.10 13.48 0.53
C LEU A 264 19.33 12.22 0.12
N ILE A 265 18.99 12.09 -1.17
CA ILE A 265 18.30 10.91 -1.71
C ILE A 265 19.13 9.64 -1.46
N ASP A 266 20.44 9.69 -1.72
CA ASP A 266 21.32 8.53 -1.65
C ASP A 266 21.66 8.12 -0.21
N ASN A 267 21.68 9.07 0.74
CA ASN A 267 22.19 8.83 2.10
C ASN A 267 21.12 8.79 3.19
N LEU A 268 19.92 9.35 2.97
CA LEU A 268 18.90 9.43 4.02
C LEU A 268 18.13 8.12 4.19
N LEU A 269 17.73 7.46 3.09
CA LEU A 269 16.88 6.27 3.15
C LEU A 269 17.46 5.14 4.02
N PRO A 270 18.78 4.82 3.99
CA PRO A 270 19.37 3.85 4.92
C PRO A 270 19.19 4.23 6.39
N GLN A 271 19.36 5.51 6.74
CA GLN A 271 19.18 5.98 8.12
C GLN A 271 17.74 5.86 8.59
N ILE A 272 16.77 6.10 7.70
CA ILE A 272 15.35 5.85 7.98
C ILE A 272 15.14 4.38 8.32
N TRP A 273 15.64 3.46 7.50
CA TRP A 273 15.49 2.02 7.74
C TRP A 273 16.16 1.56 9.03
N THR A 274 17.33 2.11 9.37
CA THR A 274 17.97 1.86 10.66
C THR A 274 17.10 2.37 11.81
N ALA A 275 16.57 3.58 11.72
CA ALA A 275 15.75 4.17 12.78
C ALA A 275 14.43 3.41 13.02
N VAL A 276 13.72 3.03 11.96
CA VAL A 276 12.46 2.27 12.09
C VAL A 276 12.67 0.83 12.57
N SER A 277 13.89 0.32 12.52
CA SER A 277 14.22 -1.03 13.01
C SER A 277 14.31 -1.14 14.54
N GLN A 278 14.20 -0.02 15.27
CA GLN A 278 14.43 0.06 16.71
C GLN A 278 13.17 0.49 17.49
N PRO A 279 12.13 -0.36 17.60
CA PRO A 279 10.93 -0.04 18.38
C PRO A 279 11.19 -0.02 19.89
N PRO A 280 10.42 0.74 20.69
CA PRO A 280 9.33 1.63 20.27
C PRO A 280 9.86 2.89 19.58
N LEU A 281 9.22 3.29 18.48
CA LEU A 281 9.62 4.51 17.75
C LEU A 281 9.13 5.76 18.48
N ASN A 282 10.01 6.75 18.61
CA ASN A 282 9.65 8.05 19.17
C ASN A 282 8.91 8.92 18.13
N LEU A 283 8.28 10.00 18.61
CA LEU A 283 7.49 10.91 17.77
C LEU A 283 8.28 11.46 16.55
N PRO A 284 9.54 11.92 16.68
CA PRO A 284 10.29 12.39 15.51
C PRO A 284 10.44 11.36 14.40
N ILE A 285 10.72 10.10 14.71
CA ILE A 285 10.84 9.04 13.70
C ILE A 285 9.48 8.80 13.03
N ILE A 286 8.38 8.77 13.79
CA ILE A 286 7.01 8.61 13.26
C ILE A 286 6.69 9.77 12.30
N ASN A 287 6.95 11.00 12.70
CA ASN A 287 6.70 12.18 11.86
C ASN A 287 7.56 12.18 10.59
N ALA A 288 8.82 11.74 10.69
CA ALA A 288 9.71 11.63 9.54
C ALA A 288 9.14 10.68 8.48
N ILE A 289 8.72 9.47 8.87
CA ILE A 289 8.20 8.50 7.91
C ILE A 289 6.81 8.89 7.36
N LEU A 290 6.01 9.66 8.11
CA LEU A 290 4.76 10.25 7.59
C LEU A 290 5.04 11.33 6.54
N ILE A 291 6.01 12.21 6.77
CA ILE A 291 6.47 13.20 5.78
C ILE A 291 6.96 12.49 4.52
N LEU A 292 7.78 11.45 4.68
CA LEU A 292 8.34 10.68 3.56
C LEU A 292 7.30 9.81 2.84
N ALA A 293 6.20 9.41 3.49
CA ALA A 293 5.06 8.79 2.82
C ALA A 293 4.18 9.81 2.07
N THR A 294 4.25 11.08 2.45
CA THR A 294 3.51 12.19 1.82
C THR A 294 4.27 12.76 0.62
N TRP A 295 5.60 12.91 0.76
CA TRP A 295 6.52 13.34 -0.29
C TRP A 295 7.66 12.31 -0.45
N PRO A 296 7.42 11.19 -1.15
CA PRO A 296 8.35 10.09 -1.25
C PRO A 296 9.60 10.44 -2.04
N PHE A 297 10.68 9.70 -1.78
CA PHE A 297 11.92 9.81 -2.55
C PHE A 297 11.63 9.70 -4.05
N PRO A 298 12.25 10.53 -4.90
CA PRO A 298 11.93 10.54 -6.33
C PRO A 298 12.43 9.29 -7.08
N THR A 299 13.23 8.45 -6.41
CA THR A 299 13.71 7.16 -6.89
C THR A 299 12.68 6.03 -6.74
N ILE A 300 11.52 6.28 -6.10
CA ILE A 300 10.46 5.27 -6.00
C ILE A 300 10.03 4.76 -7.37
N ARG A 301 9.57 3.51 -7.39
CA ARG A 301 8.91 2.90 -8.53
C ARG A 301 7.47 2.57 -8.17
N PHE A 302 6.65 2.40 -9.19
CA PHE A 302 5.21 2.25 -9.03
C PHE A 302 4.84 1.10 -8.07
N LEU A 303 5.48 -0.07 -8.20
CA LEU A 303 5.21 -1.22 -7.32
C LEU A 303 6.11 -1.31 -6.07
N THR A 304 7.20 -0.56 -6.01
CA THR A 304 8.19 -0.65 -4.91
C THR A 304 8.22 0.63 -4.07
N ASP A 305 7.16 1.43 -4.10
CA ASP A 305 6.96 2.58 -3.24
C ASP A 305 6.87 2.13 -1.76
N PRO A 306 7.79 2.56 -0.87
CA PRO A 306 7.78 2.17 0.54
C PRO A 306 6.73 2.93 1.36
N SER A 307 6.02 3.91 0.79
CA SER A 307 5.06 4.75 1.51
C SER A 307 4.01 3.95 2.27
N LEU A 308 3.55 2.81 1.73
CA LEU A 308 2.56 1.95 2.39
C LEU A 308 3.15 1.29 3.65
N ILE A 309 4.41 0.89 3.57
CA ILE A 309 5.15 0.31 4.70
C ILE A 309 5.37 1.39 5.77
N PHE A 310 5.80 2.58 5.37
CA PHE A 310 5.98 3.71 6.28
C PHE A 310 4.68 4.09 7.01
N ALA A 311 3.57 4.19 6.28
CA ALA A 311 2.27 4.46 6.90
C ALA A 311 1.87 3.38 7.91
N GLY A 312 2.11 2.10 7.59
CA GLY A 312 1.86 0.98 8.52
C GLY A 312 2.74 1.01 9.78
N ILE A 313 4.04 1.29 9.62
CA ILE A 313 4.98 1.44 10.73
C ILE A 313 4.58 2.61 11.62
N ALA A 314 4.28 3.78 11.03
CA ALA A 314 3.85 4.97 11.76
C ALA A 314 2.62 4.65 12.61
N MET A 315 1.62 4.03 11.99
CA MET A 315 0.35 3.74 12.63
C MET A 315 0.50 2.74 13.79
N ASN A 316 1.21 1.63 13.58
CA ASN A 316 1.47 0.65 14.63
C ASN A 316 2.33 1.23 15.77
N SER A 317 3.29 2.10 15.44
CA SER A 317 4.11 2.77 16.44
C SER A 317 3.30 3.75 17.28
N SER A 318 2.42 4.54 16.66
CA SER A 318 1.47 5.44 17.36
C SER A 318 0.49 4.68 18.27
N LEU A 319 0.11 3.45 17.91
CA LEU A 319 -0.69 2.59 18.78
C LEU A 319 0.14 2.13 19.98
N LEU A 320 1.36 1.63 19.75
CA LEU A 320 2.25 1.14 20.79
C LEU A 320 2.64 2.23 21.81
N THR A 321 2.81 3.47 21.37
CA THR A 321 3.21 4.60 22.23
C THR A 321 2.02 5.41 22.77
N GLY A 322 0.78 5.03 22.45
CA GLY A 322 -0.43 5.69 22.98
C GLY A 322 -0.84 6.99 22.29
N LEU A 323 -0.15 7.44 21.23
CA LEU A 323 -0.48 8.69 20.52
C LEU A 323 -1.91 8.70 19.95
N HIS A 324 -2.44 7.53 19.60
CA HIS A 324 -3.82 7.36 19.16
C HIS A 324 -4.88 7.84 20.16
N THR A 325 -4.52 8.00 21.44
CA THR A 325 -5.42 8.54 22.47
C THR A 325 -5.52 10.07 22.43
N GLY A 326 -4.69 10.74 21.63
CA GLY A 326 -4.53 12.20 21.65
C GLY A 326 -3.67 12.69 22.82
N SER A 327 -3.13 11.78 23.65
CA SER A 327 -2.20 12.12 24.72
C SER A 327 -0.77 11.79 24.36
N GLY A 328 0.14 12.75 24.58
CA GLY A 328 1.58 12.57 24.35
C GLY A 328 2.30 11.78 25.44
N SER A 329 1.65 11.57 26.60
CA SER A 329 2.22 10.83 27.72
C SER A 329 1.18 9.98 28.46
N HIS A 330 0.37 9.24 27.70
CA HIS A 330 -0.69 8.39 28.25
C HIS A 330 -0.13 7.33 29.22
N SER A 331 -0.66 7.27 30.44
CA SER A 331 -0.12 6.45 31.54
C SER A 331 0.01 4.96 31.20
N GLU A 332 -0.98 4.40 30.49
CA GLU A 332 -1.01 2.98 30.09
C GLU A 332 0.02 2.61 29.02
N PHE A 333 0.53 3.59 28.27
CA PHE A 333 1.46 3.38 27.16
C PHE A 333 2.87 3.94 27.45
N LYS A 334 3.13 4.38 28.68
CA LYS A 334 4.47 4.87 29.08
C LYS A 334 5.47 3.73 29.03
N CYS A 335 6.50 3.89 28.20
CA CYS A 335 7.69 3.05 28.23
C CYS A 335 8.71 3.67 29.18
N TYR A 336 9.06 2.99 30.28
CA TYR A 336 10.04 3.48 31.26
C TYR A 336 11.47 3.64 30.71
N ALA A 337 11.75 3.11 29.52
CA ALA A 337 13.06 3.20 28.89
C ALA A 337 13.39 4.61 28.35
N HIS A 338 12.37 5.40 27.97
CA HIS A 338 12.57 6.73 27.39
C HIS A 338 11.47 7.70 27.87
N PRO A 339 11.83 8.82 28.51
CA PRO A 339 10.87 9.88 28.78
C PRO A 339 10.26 10.39 27.47
N LEU A 340 8.95 10.26 27.31
CA LEU A 340 8.23 10.81 26.18
C LEU A 340 8.08 12.32 26.38
N ASP A 341 8.95 13.10 25.75
CA ASP A 341 8.78 14.55 25.59
C ASP A 341 7.89 14.79 24.37
N THR A 342 6.60 14.47 24.50
CA THR A 342 5.58 14.64 23.46
C THR A 342 4.37 15.33 24.07
N THR A 343 3.92 16.41 23.44
CA THR A 343 2.73 17.14 23.88
C THR A 343 1.46 16.46 23.38
N ASP A 344 0.33 16.72 24.02
CA ASP A 344 -0.97 16.22 23.56
C ASP A 344 -1.34 16.81 22.18
N GLU A 345 -0.91 18.05 21.89
CA GLU A 345 -1.07 18.66 20.56
C GLU A 345 -0.28 17.87 19.50
N GLU A 346 0.98 17.56 19.77
CA GLU A 346 1.84 16.76 18.89
C GLU A 346 1.25 15.36 18.65
N ALA A 347 0.79 14.70 19.70
CA ALA A 347 0.14 13.39 19.62
C ALA A 347 -1.11 13.44 18.75
N THR A 348 -1.98 14.42 18.99
CA THR A 348 -3.25 14.61 18.30
C THR A 348 -3.05 14.86 16.80
N TYR A 349 -2.16 15.80 16.44
CA TYR A 349 -1.86 16.11 15.03
C TYR A 349 -1.19 14.94 14.31
N THR A 350 -0.26 14.27 14.97
CA THR A 350 0.43 13.10 14.41
C THR A 350 -0.54 11.95 14.16
N TRP A 351 -1.48 11.71 15.09
CA TRP A 351 -2.50 10.68 14.92
C TRP A 351 -3.45 10.98 13.76
N ALA A 352 -3.91 12.24 13.63
CA ALA A 352 -4.69 12.67 12.47
C ALA A 352 -3.90 12.47 11.16
N GLY A 353 -2.60 12.80 11.16
CA GLY A 353 -1.69 12.56 10.03
C GLY A 353 -1.57 11.08 9.68
N CYS A 354 -1.41 10.20 10.68
CA CYS A 354 -1.42 8.74 10.50
C CYS A 354 -2.72 8.27 9.82
N ALA A 355 -3.88 8.75 10.27
CA ALA A 355 -5.17 8.34 9.70
C ALA A 355 -5.32 8.77 8.23
N ILE A 356 -4.95 10.02 7.90
CA ILE A 356 -5.01 10.55 6.53
C ILE A 356 -4.05 9.79 5.61
N ILE A 357 -2.77 9.72 5.99
CA ILE A 357 -1.73 9.16 5.12
C ILE A 357 -1.91 7.66 4.96
N SER A 358 -2.28 6.92 6.01
CA SER A 358 -2.59 5.49 5.94
C SER A 358 -3.69 5.21 4.91
N HIS A 359 -4.77 5.99 4.94
CA HIS A 359 -5.83 5.83 3.95
C HIS A 359 -5.35 6.21 2.54
N ARG A 360 -4.77 7.39 2.34
CA ARG A 360 -4.38 7.88 1.00
C ARG A 360 -3.39 6.95 0.31
N VAL A 361 -2.39 6.47 1.04
CA VAL A 361 -1.40 5.54 0.50
C VAL A 361 -2.03 4.19 0.14
N SER A 362 -2.87 3.63 1.00
CA SER A 362 -3.59 2.39 0.70
C SER A 362 -4.51 2.54 -0.52
N ALA A 363 -5.24 3.65 -0.62
CA ALA A 363 -6.13 3.94 -1.72
C ALA A 363 -5.39 3.91 -3.07
N TYR A 364 -4.30 4.69 -3.21
CA TYR A 364 -3.60 4.75 -4.48
C TYR A 364 -2.75 3.50 -4.77
N MET A 365 -2.29 2.76 -3.75
CA MET A 365 -1.60 1.47 -3.93
C MET A 365 -2.54 0.31 -4.25
N GLY A 366 -3.86 0.53 -4.14
CA GLY A 366 -4.87 -0.49 -4.34
C GLY A 366 -4.80 -1.58 -3.28
N CYS A 367 -4.59 -1.19 -2.02
CA CYS A 367 -4.50 -2.08 -0.88
C CYS A 367 -5.58 -1.69 0.15
N PRO A 368 -6.07 -2.62 0.98
CA PRO A 368 -6.86 -2.28 2.15
C PRO A 368 -6.09 -1.31 3.05
N SER A 369 -6.80 -0.37 3.67
CA SER A 369 -6.22 0.56 4.63
C SER A 369 -5.78 -0.18 5.90
N ALA A 370 -4.52 0.02 6.31
CA ALA A 370 -4.05 -0.43 7.63
C ALA A 370 -4.77 0.33 8.77
N SER A 371 -5.28 1.53 8.47
CA SER A 371 -6.16 2.26 9.38
C SER A 371 -7.52 1.56 9.48
N SER A 372 -7.72 0.85 10.59
CA SER A 372 -9.03 0.39 11.04
C SER A 372 -9.67 1.33 12.07
N LEU A 373 -8.96 2.39 12.48
CA LEU A 373 -9.28 3.18 13.68
C LEU A 373 -9.41 4.67 13.35
N PHE A 374 -10.62 5.06 12.95
CA PHE A 374 -11.12 6.42 13.22
C PHE A 374 -11.78 6.35 14.59
N ASN A 375 -11.00 6.65 15.62
CA ASN A 375 -11.38 6.47 17.03
C ASN A 375 -11.90 7.78 17.65
N LYS A 376 -12.20 7.73 18.95
CA LYS A 376 -12.71 8.87 19.73
C LYS A 376 -11.89 10.16 19.56
N THR A 377 -10.56 10.07 19.48
CA THR A 377 -9.69 11.24 19.28
C THR A 377 -9.97 11.90 17.93
N VAL A 378 -10.18 11.12 16.87
CA VAL A 378 -10.57 11.65 15.56
C VAL A 378 -11.99 12.22 15.60
N ASP A 379 -12.92 11.57 16.31
CA ASP A 379 -14.28 12.10 16.47
C ASP A 379 -14.26 13.47 17.17
N GLN A 380 -13.45 13.63 18.23
CA GLN A 380 -13.27 14.90 18.94
C GLN A 380 -12.67 16.01 18.06
N LEU A 381 -11.80 15.64 17.11
CA LEU A 381 -11.25 16.59 16.15
C LEU A 381 -12.30 17.03 15.13
N LEU A 382 -13.13 16.10 14.68
CA LEU A 382 -14.11 16.33 13.62
C LEU A 382 -15.39 16.99 14.14
N ASP A 383 -15.77 16.76 15.40
CA ASP A 383 -16.92 17.41 16.06
C ASP A 383 -16.57 18.77 16.69
N GLY A 384 -15.29 19.14 16.73
CA GLY A 384 -14.80 20.40 17.27
C GLY A 384 -14.66 20.44 18.79
N SER A 385 -14.80 19.31 19.49
CA SER A 385 -14.63 19.22 20.95
C SER A 385 -13.16 19.08 21.40
N SER A 386 -12.23 18.85 20.48
CA SER A 386 -10.79 18.83 20.75
C SER A 386 -10.28 20.19 21.25
N ALA A 387 -9.36 20.18 22.21
CA ALA A 387 -8.64 21.38 22.67
C ALA A 387 -7.70 21.97 21.60
N TYR A 388 -7.36 21.17 20.58
CA TYR A 388 -6.43 21.54 19.51
C TYR A 388 -7.19 21.53 18.17
N PRO A 389 -7.76 22.68 17.74
CA PRO A 389 -8.49 22.76 16.48
C PRO A 389 -7.53 22.54 15.30
N LEU A 390 -8.04 21.89 14.24
CA LEU A 390 -7.27 21.61 13.04
C LEU A 390 -7.37 22.78 12.03
N PRO A 391 -6.30 23.07 11.26
CA PRO A 391 -6.39 23.95 10.10
C PRO A 391 -7.42 23.42 9.11
N ARG A 392 -8.14 24.33 8.43
CA ARG A 392 -9.26 24.02 7.54
C ARG A 392 -8.98 22.88 6.56
N TYR A 393 -7.88 22.97 5.80
CA TYR A 393 -7.50 21.95 4.83
C TYR A 393 -7.27 20.58 5.50
N PHE A 394 -6.56 20.55 6.63
CA PHE A 394 -6.24 19.31 7.34
C PHE A 394 -7.49 18.66 7.95
N TYR A 395 -8.43 19.47 8.48
CA TYR A 395 -9.76 19.00 8.91
C TYR A 395 -10.52 18.34 7.75
N LEU A 396 -10.62 19.01 6.60
CA LEU A 396 -11.34 18.49 5.43
C LEU A 396 -10.67 17.22 4.90
N HIS A 397 -9.34 17.17 4.90
CA HIS A 397 -8.59 15.99 4.49
C HIS A 397 -8.83 14.81 5.45
N LEU A 398 -8.95 15.06 6.76
CA LEU A 398 -9.30 14.04 7.75
C LEU A 398 -10.73 13.50 7.56
N GLU A 399 -11.71 14.38 7.40
CA GLU A 399 -13.12 14.00 7.19
C GLU A 399 -13.30 13.18 5.91
N THR A 400 -12.70 13.64 4.81
CA THR A 400 -12.77 12.92 3.53
C THR A 400 -12.04 11.58 3.59
N SER A 401 -10.91 11.49 4.29
CA SER A 401 -10.18 10.23 4.47
C SER A 401 -10.95 9.25 5.37
N ARG A 402 -11.67 9.74 6.39
CA ARG A 402 -12.58 8.92 7.22
C ARG A 402 -13.67 8.28 6.38
N PHE A 403 -14.32 9.09 5.55
CA PHE A 403 -15.37 8.61 4.65
C PHE A 403 -14.83 7.59 3.63
N ALA A 404 -13.74 7.93 2.94
CA ALA A 404 -13.16 7.09 1.91
C ALA A 404 -12.59 5.77 2.46
N ASN A 405 -12.06 5.77 3.69
CA ASN A 405 -11.71 4.53 4.39
C ASN A 405 -12.92 3.60 4.58
N ARG A 406 -14.06 4.16 5.02
CA ARG A 406 -15.32 3.39 5.15
C ARG A 406 -15.75 2.81 3.81
N VAL A 407 -15.72 3.59 2.74
CA VAL A 407 -16.01 3.12 1.38
C VAL A 407 -15.08 1.97 1.00
N SER A 408 -13.77 2.16 1.12
CA SER A 408 -12.76 1.15 0.78
C SER A 408 -13.01 -0.17 1.49
N ARG A 409 -13.33 -0.14 2.79
CA ARG A 409 -13.66 -1.34 3.58
C ARG A 409 -14.93 -2.04 3.10
N THR A 410 -16.00 -1.29 2.87
CA THR A 410 -17.27 -1.86 2.37
C THR A 410 -17.09 -2.47 0.98
N MET A 411 -16.37 -1.79 0.08
CA MET A 411 -16.12 -2.30 -1.26
C MET A 411 -15.18 -3.52 -1.23
N CYS A 412 -14.20 -3.55 -0.34
CA CYS A 412 -13.33 -4.72 -0.14
C CYS A 412 -14.15 -5.96 0.24
N ALA A 413 -15.04 -5.84 1.23
CA ALA A 413 -15.94 -6.93 1.62
C ALA A 413 -16.83 -7.40 0.46
N SER A 414 -17.41 -6.46 -0.30
CA SER A 414 -18.21 -6.79 -1.48
C SER A 414 -17.41 -7.54 -2.55
N LEU A 415 -16.14 -7.16 -2.77
CA LEU A 415 -15.27 -7.78 -3.78
C LEU A 415 -14.82 -9.19 -3.38
N GLU A 416 -14.64 -9.44 -2.08
CA GLU A 416 -14.34 -10.77 -1.53
C GLU A 416 -15.51 -11.75 -1.74
N GLU A 417 -16.76 -11.27 -1.65
CA GLU A 417 -17.96 -12.11 -1.77
C GLU A 417 -18.40 -12.35 -3.22
N ALA A 418 -18.37 -11.31 -4.08
CA ALA A 418 -19.10 -11.33 -5.35
C ALA A 418 -18.24 -11.06 -6.59
N HIS A 419 -16.91 -10.96 -6.45
CA HIS A 419 -15.95 -10.67 -7.54
C HIS A 419 -16.25 -9.40 -8.35
N GLY A 420 -17.05 -8.49 -7.80
CA GLY A 420 -17.43 -7.20 -8.37
C GLY A 420 -18.23 -6.39 -7.36
N VAL A 421 -18.59 -5.17 -7.73
CA VAL A 421 -19.34 -4.24 -6.89
C VAL A 421 -20.65 -3.88 -7.58
N SER A 422 -21.75 -3.94 -6.83
CA SER A 422 -23.05 -3.49 -7.33
C SER A 422 -23.02 -1.99 -7.58
N HIS A 423 -23.50 -1.56 -8.76
CA HIS A 423 -23.60 -0.14 -9.07
C HIS A 423 -24.52 0.63 -8.09
N HIS A 424 -25.51 -0.05 -7.49
CA HIS A 424 -26.36 0.52 -6.43
C HIS A 424 -25.55 0.84 -5.17
N LEU A 425 -24.59 -0.01 -4.81
CA LEU A 425 -23.73 0.21 -3.65
C LEU A 425 -22.80 1.40 -3.88
N VAL A 426 -22.23 1.54 -5.08
CA VAL A 426 -21.41 2.70 -5.44
C VAL A 426 -22.27 3.98 -5.41
N ALA A 427 -23.46 3.96 -6.01
CA ALA A 427 -24.36 5.11 -6.02
C ALA A 427 -24.81 5.52 -4.60
N TYR A 428 -25.06 4.55 -3.72
CA TYR A 428 -25.36 4.80 -2.31
C TYR A 428 -24.20 5.51 -1.61
N MET A 429 -22.96 5.06 -1.82
CA MET A 429 -21.79 5.72 -1.25
C MET A 429 -21.59 7.15 -1.80
N GLU A 430 -21.92 7.41 -3.06
CA GLU A 430 -21.90 8.79 -3.58
C GLU A 430 -22.97 9.69 -2.94
N GLU A 431 -24.18 9.17 -2.70
CA GLU A 431 -25.23 9.92 -2.00
C GLU A 431 -24.82 10.24 -0.56
N GLU A 432 -24.26 9.27 0.14
CA GLU A 432 -23.69 9.47 1.48
C GLU A 432 -22.54 10.49 1.46
N TYR A 433 -21.70 10.46 0.42
CA TYR A 433 -20.62 11.44 0.29
C TYR A 433 -21.14 12.85 0.02
N THR A 434 -22.23 12.98 -0.75
CA THR A 434 -22.90 14.26 -0.99
C THR A 434 -23.41 14.88 0.31
N LYS A 435 -23.80 14.07 1.30
CA LYS A 435 -24.14 14.56 2.65
C LYS A 435 -22.92 15.12 3.37
N VAL A 436 -21.77 14.43 3.31
CA VAL A 436 -20.50 14.93 3.87
C VAL A 436 -20.06 16.22 3.20
N GLN A 437 -20.12 16.30 1.86
CA GLN A 437 -19.78 17.52 1.12
C GLN A 437 -20.62 18.71 1.62
N ARG A 438 -21.93 18.54 1.76
CA ARG A 438 -22.84 19.58 2.26
C ARG A 438 -22.52 20.05 3.67
N LEU A 439 -22.06 19.16 4.56
CA LEU A 439 -21.63 19.54 5.90
C LEU A 439 -20.34 20.37 5.90
N LEU A 440 -19.55 20.27 4.82
CA LEU A 440 -18.30 21.00 4.66
C LEU A 440 -18.48 22.35 3.92
N TYR A 441 -19.65 22.63 3.33
CA TYR A 441 -20.02 23.88 2.63
C TYR A 441 -20.49 24.99 3.61
N PRO A 442 -20.42 26.31 3.28
CA PRO A 442 -20.31 26.90 1.94
C PRO A 442 -18.94 27.44 1.49
N ASP A 443 -17.97 27.63 2.38
CA ASP A 443 -16.70 28.33 2.06
C ASP A 443 -15.57 27.39 1.63
N ASN A 444 -15.83 26.51 0.65
CA ASN A 444 -14.79 25.63 0.12
C ASN A 444 -13.81 26.43 -0.74
N SER A 445 -12.55 26.46 -0.31
CA SER A 445 -11.45 26.95 -1.14
C SER A 445 -11.24 26.04 -2.36
N ASP A 446 -10.48 26.50 -3.35
CA ASP A 446 -10.19 25.70 -4.54
C ASP A 446 -9.47 24.39 -4.22
N ILE A 447 -8.61 24.39 -3.19
CA ILE A 447 -7.91 23.20 -2.71
C ILE A 447 -8.87 22.23 -1.98
N ASP A 448 -9.86 22.76 -1.27
CA ASP A 448 -10.93 21.95 -0.68
C ASP A 448 -11.72 21.26 -1.80
N ASN A 449 -12.12 21.99 -2.84
CA ASN A 449 -12.82 21.43 -3.99
C ASN A 449 -12.01 20.34 -4.70
N PHE A 450 -10.71 20.57 -4.93
CA PHE A 450 -9.82 19.52 -5.47
C PHE A 450 -9.81 18.26 -4.60
N THR A 451 -9.72 18.42 -3.28
CA THR A 451 -9.70 17.30 -2.33
C THR A 451 -11.01 16.53 -2.33
N LEU A 452 -12.14 17.25 -2.40
CA LEU A 452 -13.48 16.65 -2.51
C LEU A 452 -13.65 15.86 -3.82
N LEU A 453 -13.25 16.45 -4.96
CA LEU A 453 -13.27 15.77 -6.25
C LEU A 453 -12.36 14.53 -6.26
N SER A 454 -11.20 14.61 -5.62
CA SER A 454 -10.28 13.47 -5.51
C SER A 454 -10.90 12.30 -4.76
N THR A 455 -11.66 12.55 -3.70
CA THR A 455 -12.36 11.51 -2.96
C THR A 455 -13.59 11.00 -3.73
N LEU A 456 -14.31 11.86 -4.44
CA LEU A 456 -15.41 11.43 -5.30
C LEU A 456 -14.92 10.51 -6.43
N LEU A 457 -13.79 10.84 -7.07
CA LEU A 457 -13.17 10.00 -8.09
C LEU A 457 -12.82 8.61 -7.54
N GLU A 458 -12.31 8.53 -6.31
CA GLU A 458 -12.00 7.26 -5.66
C GLU A 458 -13.25 6.39 -5.45
N ILE A 459 -14.38 6.98 -5.06
CA ILE A 459 -15.67 6.27 -4.93
C ILE A 459 -16.13 5.77 -6.30
N GLN A 460 -16.08 6.63 -7.31
CA GLN A 460 -16.55 6.32 -8.66
C GLN A 460 -15.65 5.34 -9.41
N ALA A 461 -14.39 5.18 -9.02
CA ALA A 461 -13.48 4.19 -9.59
C ALA A 461 -14.02 2.76 -9.45
N TYR A 462 -14.87 2.48 -8.46
CA TYR A 462 -15.51 1.18 -8.29
C TYR A 462 -16.54 0.84 -9.37
N TYR A 463 -17.02 1.81 -10.17
CA TYR A 463 -17.86 1.51 -11.33
C TYR A 463 -17.16 0.68 -12.40
N PHE A 464 -15.82 0.69 -12.43
CA PHE A 464 -15.01 -0.10 -13.36
C PHE A 464 -14.83 -1.56 -12.92
N MET A 465 -15.49 -1.99 -11.84
CA MET A 465 -15.52 -3.37 -11.36
C MET A 465 -16.97 -3.82 -11.12
N PRO A 466 -17.83 -3.84 -12.15
CA PRO A 466 -19.24 -4.19 -11.98
C PRO A 466 -19.41 -5.68 -11.65
N LEU A 467 -20.53 -6.03 -11.01
CA LEU A 467 -20.92 -7.43 -10.83
C LEU A 467 -21.09 -8.16 -12.18
N PRO A 468 -20.83 -9.48 -12.24
CA PRO A 468 -21.18 -10.28 -13.41
C PRO A 468 -22.66 -10.11 -13.79
N GLY A 469 -22.96 -10.00 -15.08
CA GLY A 469 -24.34 -9.76 -15.57
C GLY A 469 -24.81 -8.31 -15.47
N TYR A 470 -23.89 -7.34 -15.37
CA TYR A 470 -24.21 -5.92 -15.37
C TYR A 470 -24.88 -5.45 -16.68
N SER A 471 -25.67 -4.37 -16.58
CA SER A 471 -26.20 -3.66 -17.75
C SER A 471 -25.13 -2.74 -18.35
N GLU A 472 -24.81 -2.94 -19.63
CA GLU A 472 -23.86 -2.09 -20.36
C GLU A 472 -24.29 -0.62 -20.42
N GLU A 473 -25.60 -0.36 -20.52
CA GLU A 473 -26.15 0.99 -20.55
C GLU A 473 -25.91 1.71 -19.22
N LEU A 474 -26.21 1.03 -18.10
CA LEU A 474 -25.97 1.58 -16.77
C LEU A 474 -24.48 1.77 -16.51
N LEU A 475 -23.64 0.82 -16.92
CA LEU A 475 -22.19 0.94 -16.81
C LEU A 475 -21.70 2.16 -17.59
N LYS A 476 -22.12 2.32 -18.84
CA LYS A 476 -21.77 3.48 -19.68
C LYS A 476 -22.14 4.79 -18.98
N ARG A 477 -23.36 4.90 -18.44
CA ARG A 477 -23.81 6.09 -17.71
C ARG A 477 -22.92 6.42 -16.51
N ASN A 478 -22.57 5.41 -15.71
CA ASN A 478 -21.76 5.60 -14.51
C ASN A 478 -20.28 5.90 -14.84
N VAL A 479 -19.74 5.29 -15.89
CA VAL A 479 -18.41 5.57 -16.40
C VAL A 479 -18.31 7.02 -16.93
N ILE A 480 -19.35 7.51 -17.62
CA ILE A 480 -19.42 8.92 -18.05
C ILE A 480 -19.47 9.87 -16.84
N LYS A 481 -20.22 9.51 -15.78
CA LYS A 481 -20.21 10.28 -14.53
C LYS A 481 -18.80 10.37 -13.93
N CYS A 482 -18.06 9.25 -13.91
CA CYS A 482 -16.66 9.21 -13.46
C CYS A 482 -15.75 10.06 -14.35
N TYR A 483 -15.96 10.05 -15.66
CA TYR A 483 -15.26 10.92 -16.61
C TYR A 483 -15.43 12.41 -16.26
N THR A 484 -16.65 12.86 -15.99
CA THR A 484 -16.92 14.28 -15.65
C THR A 484 -16.21 14.69 -14.36
N THR A 485 -16.16 13.82 -13.35
CA THR A 485 -15.38 14.06 -12.13
C THR A 485 -13.88 14.12 -12.43
N ALA A 486 -13.36 13.20 -13.25
CA ALA A 486 -11.95 13.16 -13.64
C ALA A 486 -11.51 14.44 -14.37
N GLU A 487 -12.32 14.91 -15.32
CA GLU A 487 -12.13 16.16 -16.05
C GLU A 487 -12.17 17.37 -15.10
N SER A 488 -13.18 17.45 -14.22
CA SER A 488 -13.30 18.52 -13.22
C SER A 488 -12.07 18.57 -12.29
N LEU A 489 -11.54 17.41 -11.89
CA LEU A 489 -10.36 17.30 -11.05
C LEU A 489 -9.10 17.83 -11.76
N ILE A 490 -8.93 17.50 -13.05
CA ILE A 490 -7.79 18.00 -13.85
C ILE A 490 -7.87 19.53 -13.97
N HIS A 491 -9.04 20.08 -14.29
CA HIS A 491 -9.22 21.53 -14.37
C HIS A 491 -8.98 22.23 -13.02
N ALA A 492 -9.46 21.64 -11.92
CA ALA A 492 -9.20 22.17 -10.57
C ALA A 492 -7.70 22.20 -10.25
N ALA A 493 -6.95 21.14 -10.60
CA ALA A 493 -5.50 21.10 -10.39
C ALA A 493 -4.75 22.15 -11.22
N ILE A 494 -5.12 22.33 -12.49
CA ILE A 494 -4.51 23.31 -13.38
C ILE A 494 -4.78 24.74 -12.89
N ARG A 495 -6.03 25.03 -12.48
CA ARG A 495 -6.41 26.33 -11.91
C ARG A 495 -5.63 26.63 -10.64
N LEU A 496 -5.62 25.68 -9.69
CA LEU A 496 -4.85 25.80 -8.45
C LEU A 496 -3.37 26.04 -8.70
N HIS A 497 -2.78 25.32 -9.65
CA HIS A 497 -1.37 25.51 -10.00
C HIS A 497 -1.10 26.90 -10.53
N ARG A 498 -1.96 27.42 -11.42
CA ARG A 498 -1.81 28.76 -11.98
C ARG A 498 -1.88 29.84 -10.89
N GLU A 499 -2.69 29.66 -9.86
CA GLU A 499 -2.93 30.66 -8.82
C GLU A 499 -1.93 30.59 -7.66
N THR A 500 -1.50 29.38 -7.27
CA THR A 500 -0.77 29.15 -6.02
C THR A 500 0.50 28.31 -6.20
N ALA A 501 0.83 27.94 -7.43
CA ALA A 501 1.88 26.96 -7.73
C ALA A 501 1.66 25.59 -7.04
N PHE A 502 0.41 25.26 -6.66
CA PHE A 502 0.00 24.05 -5.93
C PHE A 502 0.78 22.77 -6.28
N LEU A 503 0.87 22.42 -7.57
CA LEU A 503 1.52 21.19 -8.03
C LEU A 503 3.03 21.10 -7.74
N HIS A 504 3.71 22.20 -7.45
CA HIS A 504 5.11 22.16 -7.01
C HIS A 504 5.25 21.53 -5.62
N TYR A 505 4.28 21.75 -4.74
CA TYR A 505 4.36 21.38 -3.31
C TYR A 505 3.41 20.24 -2.94
N ALA A 506 2.56 19.85 -3.89
CA ALA A 506 1.50 18.87 -3.72
C ALA A 506 2.00 17.54 -3.13
N PRO A 507 1.29 16.99 -2.13
CA PRO A 507 1.47 15.61 -1.67
C PRO A 507 1.32 14.59 -2.81
N HIS A 508 1.96 13.42 -2.68
CA HIS A 508 2.00 12.42 -3.74
C HIS A 508 0.62 11.93 -4.21
N PHE A 509 -0.39 11.92 -3.32
CA PHE A 509 -1.74 11.51 -3.70
C PHE A 509 -2.33 12.39 -4.81
N VAL A 510 -1.92 13.67 -4.92
CA VAL A 510 -2.38 14.60 -5.97
C VAL A 510 -1.96 14.09 -7.35
N PHE A 511 -0.70 13.69 -7.51
CA PHE A 511 -0.20 13.06 -8.72
C PHE A 511 -0.95 11.76 -9.03
N ARG A 512 -1.23 10.94 -8.01
CA ARG A 512 -1.97 9.69 -8.15
C ARG A 512 -3.41 9.92 -8.60
N SER A 513 -4.07 10.97 -8.12
CA SER A 513 -5.41 11.36 -8.56
C SER A 513 -5.43 11.85 -10.00
N LEU A 514 -4.46 12.68 -10.41
CA LEU A 514 -4.29 13.10 -11.81
C LEU A 514 -4.08 11.90 -12.74
N LEU A 515 -3.22 10.97 -12.33
CA LEU A 515 -2.99 9.73 -13.05
C LEU A 515 -4.29 8.91 -13.20
N SER A 516 -5.04 8.73 -12.12
CA SER A 516 -6.33 8.02 -12.16
C SER A 516 -7.34 8.74 -13.08
N SER A 517 -7.40 10.07 -13.04
CA SER A 517 -8.25 10.85 -13.96
C SER A 517 -7.89 10.62 -15.43
N ILE A 518 -6.59 10.64 -15.77
CA ILE A 518 -6.12 10.36 -17.14
C ILE A 518 -6.45 8.93 -17.53
N CYS A 519 -6.27 7.96 -16.62
CA CYS A 519 -6.65 6.57 -16.87
C CYS A 519 -8.15 6.42 -17.18
N VAL A 520 -9.02 7.11 -16.45
CA VAL A 520 -10.47 7.16 -16.72
C VAL A 520 -10.74 7.74 -18.11
N ILE A 521 -10.22 8.95 -18.39
CA ILE A 521 -10.47 9.66 -19.65
C ILE A 521 -9.98 8.85 -20.85
N MET A 522 -8.72 8.41 -20.84
CA MET A 522 -8.16 7.61 -21.92
C MET A 522 -8.92 6.28 -22.08
N SER A 523 -9.31 5.60 -21.00
CA SER A 523 -10.06 4.34 -21.10
C SER A 523 -11.43 4.52 -21.74
N VAL A 524 -12.14 5.61 -21.42
CA VAL A 524 -13.40 5.95 -22.09
C VAL A 524 -13.18 6.16 -23.58
N HIS A 525 -12.15 6.93 -23.95
CA HIS A 525 -11.85 7.25 -25.34
C HIS A 525 -11.23 6.11 -26.16
N LEU A 526 -10.73 5.07 -25.51
CA LEU A 526 -10.23 3.85 -26.15
C LEU A 526 -11.30 2.74 -26.22
N SER A 527 -12.47 2.96 -25.60
CA SER A 527 -13.59 2.04 -25.58
C SER A 527 -14.66 2.36 -26.63
N SER A 528 -15.67 1.50 -26.72
CA SER A 528 -16.88 1.72 -27.52
C SER A 528 -17.72 2.91 -27.03
N TYR A 529 -17.47 3.45 -25.84
CA TYR A 529 -18.22 4.55 -25.23
C TYR A 529 -17.90 5.94 -25.82
N THR A 530 -16.94 6.04 -26.73
CA THR A 530 -16.56 7.26 -27.48
C THR A 530 -17.69 7.94 -28.25
N LYS A 531 -18.71 7.19 -28.67
CA LYS A 531 -19.86 7.70 -29.46
C LYS A 531 -20.71 8.66 -28.59
N GLY A 532 -20.29 9.91 -28.51
CA GLY A 532 -20.91 10.97 -27.70
C GLY A 532 -19.95 12.11 -27.29
N PHE A 533 -18.64 11.93 -27.42
CA PHE A 533 -17.63 12.94 -27.06
C PHE A 533 -16.98 13.56 -28.30
N GLN A 534 -16.66 14.85 -28.24
CA GLN A 534 -15.83 15.52 -29.26
C GLN A 534 -14.37 15.07 -29.12
N VAL A 535 -13.71 14.71 -30.24
CA VAL A 535 -12.36 14.12 -30.23
C VAL A 535 -11.27 15.19 -30.08
N ASP A 536 -11.44 16.36 -30.68
CA ASP A 536 -10.41 17.42 -30.64
C ASP A 536 -10.24 18.01 -29.23
N THR A 537 -11.32 18.08 -28.45
CA THR A 537 -11.29 18.61 -27.08
C THR A 537 -10.55 17.69 -26.10
N VAL A 538 -10.53 16.37 -26.33
CA VAL A 538 -9.82 15.44 -25.42
C VAL A 538 -8.31 15.46 -25.63
N ASP A 539 -7.83 15.67 -26.87
CA ASP A 539 -6.39 15.69 -27.11
C ASP A 539 -5.71 16.84 -26.35
N ASP A 540 -6.36 18.00 -26.28
CA ASP A 540 -5.85 19.14 -25.52
C ASP A 540 -5.96 18.91 -24.01
N LEU A 541 -7.08 18.33 -23.53
CA LEU A 541 -7.23 17.96 -22.13
C LEU A 541 -6.14 16.98 -21.68
N ILE A 542 -5.82 15.95 -22.49
CA ILE A 542 -4.76 14.98 -22.18
C ILE A 542 -3.39 15.67 -22.16
N LYS A 543 -3.08 16.55 -23.13
CA LYS A 543 -1.81 17.31 -23.13
C LYS A 543 -1.68 18.17 -21.87
N GLU A 544 -2.74 18.87 -21.47
CA GLU A 544 -2.75 19.69 -20.26
C GLU A 544 -2.59 18.85 -18.99
N ALA A 545 -3.28 17.71 -18.89
CA ALA A 545 -3.16 16.80 -17.77
C ALA A 545 -1.75 16.18 -17.64
N LEU A 546 -1.15 15.80 -18.77
CA LEU A 546 0.24 15.32 -18.81
C LEU A 546 1.23 16.42 -18.40
N ARG A 547 1.00 17.67 -18.82
CA ARG A 547 1.80 18.83 -18.35
C ARG A 547 1.67 19.02 -16.85
N ALA A 548 0.45 18.95 -16.29
CA ALA A 548 0.21 19.04 -14.85
C ALA A 548 0.96 17.94 -14.08
N MET A 549 0.93 16.69 -14.55
CA MET A 549 1.72 15.61 -13.93
C MET A 549 3.24 15.84 -14.00
N ARG A 550 3.76 16.42 -15.09
CA ARG A 550 5.19 16.75 -15.23
C ARG A 550 5.63 17.83 -14.24
N ILE A 551 4.77 18.81 -13.94
CA ILE A 551 5.05 19.85 -12.94
C ILE A 551 5.30 19.24 -11.54
N CYS A 552 4.64 18.13 -11.21
CA CYS A 552 4.87 17.40 -9.95
C CYS A 552 6.27 16.75 -9.86
N SER A 553 6.98 16.60 -10.98
CA SER A 553 8.33 16.01 -11.01
C SER A 553 9.34 16.88 -10.29
N VAL A 554 10.30 16.25 -9.59
CA VAL A 554 11.35 16.95 -8.82
C VAL A 554 12.76 16.64 -9.30
N GLN A 555 12.93 15.67 -10.20
CA GLN A 555 14.20 15.34 -10.83
C GLN A 555 13.95 14.63 -12.17
N GLU A 556 14.96 14.62 -13.03
CA GLU A 556 14.93 13.83 -14.25
C GLU A 556 14.70 12.35 -13.97
N CYS A 557 13.99 11.69 -14.88
CA CYS A 557 13.71 10.26 -14.81
C CYS A 557 12.99 9.77 -13.54
N ASP A 558 12.37 10.65 -12.75
CA ASP A 558 11.54 10.24 -11.60
C ASP A 558 10.25 9.52 -12.01
N LEU A 559 9.47 9.06 -11.02
CA LEU A 559 8.21 8.37 -11.30
C LEU A 559 7.24 9.20 -12.16
N HIS A 560 7.17 10.51 -11.91
CA HIS A 560 6.28 11.43 -12.61
C HIS A 560 6.64 11.49 -14.10
N ILE A 561 7.92 11.68 -14.44
CA ILE A 561 8.40 11.72 -15.82
C ILE A 561 8.24 10.36 -16.51
N ARG A 562 8.57 9.26 -15.84
CA ARG A 562 8.45 7.91 -16.44
C ARG A 562 7.01 7.55 -16.77
N VAL A 563 6.07 7.84 -15.87
CA VAL A 563 4.64 7.56 -16.09
C VAL A 563 4.08 8.48 -17.17
N THR A 564 4.33 9.79 -17.11
CA THR A 564 3.83 10.74 -18.13
C THR A 564 4.36 10.41 -19.53
N SER A 565 5.64 10.08 -19.66
CA SER A 565 6.23 9.67 -20.94
C SER A 565 5.60 8.38 -21.48
N MET A 566 5.23 7.45 -20.60
CA MET A 566 4.51 6.22 -21.00
C MET A 566 3.11 6.55 -21.52
N LEU A 567 2.36 7.34 -20.76
CA LEU A 567 1.00 7.75 -21.10
C LEU A 567 0.95 8.50 -22.43
N GLU A 568 1.88 9.44 -22.64
CA GLU A 568 1.99 10.21 -23.88
C GLU A 568 2.28 9.30 -25.09
N LYS A 569 3.25 8.39 -24.97
CA LYS A 569 3.58 7.42 -26.03
C LYS A 569 2.37 6.55 -26.37
N TYR A 570 1.71 6.01 -25.35
CA TYR A 570 0.53 5.17 -25.54
C TYR A 570 -0.64 5.95 -26.17
N TRP A 571 -0.89 7.19 -25.74
CA TRP A 571 -1.90 8.05 -26.36
C TRP A 571 -1.57 8.37 -27.83
N GLY A 572 -0.29 8.56 -28.16
CA GLY A 572 0.18 8.78 -29.53
C GLY A 572 -0.11 7.60 -30.47
N MET A 573 -0.09 6.37 -29.97
CA MET A 573 -0.36 5.16 -30.77
C MET A 573 -1.84 4.73 -30.77
N ARG A 574 -2.75 5.51 -30.16
CA ARG A 574 -4.19 5.16 -30.02
C ARG A 574 -4.90 4.79 -31.32
N GLY A 575 -4.48 5.35 -32.46
CA GLY A 575 -5.05 5.04 -33.78
C GLY A 575 -4.73 3.63 -34.29
N TYR A 576 -3.69 2.99 -33.75
CA TYR A 576 -3.24 1.66 -34.15
C TYR A 576 -3.63 0.56 -33.15
N ILE A 577 -4.16 0.95 -31.99
CA ILE A 577 -4.56 0.01 -30.95
C ILE A 577 -6.00 -0.45 -31.20
N PRO A 578 -6.28 -1.76 -31.21
CA PRO A 578 -7.65 -2.25 -31.27
C PRO A 578 -8.47 -1.66 -30.13
N ARG A 579 -9.68 -1.19 -30.44
CA ARG A 579 -10.61 -0.73 -29.40
C ARG A 579 -10.91 -1.88 -28.45
N THR A 580 -10.87 -1.59 -27.15
CA THR A 580 -11.21 -2.58 -26.12
C THR A 580 -12.71 -2.57 -25.85
N ASP A 581 -13.34 -3.75 -25.88
CA ASP A 581 -14.80 -3.90 -25.77
C ASP A 581 -15.37 -3.50 -24.41
N SER A 582 -14.57 -3.54 -23.33
CA SER A 582 -14.99 -3.05 -22.02
C SER A 582 -13.83 -2.36 -21.32
N GLY A 583 -14.05 -1.15 -20.82
CA GLY A 583 -13.11 -0.45 -19.93
C GLY A 583 -13.03 -1.07 -18.53
N ILE A 584 -13.56 -2.27 -18.35
CA ILE A 584 -13.63 -2.98 -17.07
C ILE A 584 -12.25 -3.49 -16.72
N SER A 585 -11.85 -3.23 -15.49
CA SER A 585 -10.59 -3.74 -14.99
C SER A 585 -10.70 -5.21 -14.62
N VAL A 586 -9.64 -5.97 -14.93
CA VAL A 586 -9.49 -7.37 -14.49
C VAL A 586 -8.77 -7.49 -13.14
N TYR A 587 -8.37 -6.37 -12.53
CA TYR A 587 -7.61 -6.31 -11.26
C TYR A 587 -8.51 -6.11 -10.05
N ASN A 588 -9.53 -6.95 -9.88
CA ASN A 588 -10.58 -6.78 -8.86
C ASN A 588 -10.05 -6.76 -7.41
N GLN A 589 -8.83 -7.25 -7.17
CA GLN A 589 -8.17 -7.23 -5.87
C GLN A 589 -7.39 -5.93 -5.57
N ARG A 590 -7.39 -4.97 -6.50
CA ARG A 590 -6.71 -3.66 -6.36
C ARG A 590 -7.63 -2.52 -5.95
N LEU A 591 -8.85 -2.85 -5.47
CA LEU A 591 -9.82 -1.89 -4.94
C LEU A 591 -9.99 -0.67 -5.87
N GLY A 592 -10.10 0.55 -5.32
CA GLY A 592 -10.27 1.78 -6.09
C GLY A 592 -9.13 2.11 -7.07
N ALA A 593 -7.95 1.48 -6.97
CA ALA A 593 -6.85 1.67 -7.92
C ALA A 593 -6.87 0.68 -9.09
N SER A 594 -7.86 -0.21 -9.14
CA SER A 594 -7.97 -1.31 -10.12
C SER A 594 -7.77 -0.85 -11.57
N LEU A 595 -8.54 0.15 -12.02
CA LEU A 595 -8.43 0.68 -13.39
C LEU A 595 -7.02 1.21 -13.67
N THR A 596 -6.45 2.01 -12.77
CA THR A 596 -5.13 2.60 -12.95
C THR A 596 -4.05 1.54 -13.12
N PHE A 597 -4.06 0.47 -12.31
CA PHE A 597 -3.10 -0.63 -12.45
C PHE A 597 -3.28 -1.39 -13.75
N ASP A 598 -4.54 -1.64 -14.15
CA ASP A 598 -4.85 -2.31 -15.40
C ASP A 598 -4.36 -1.52 -16.61
N CYS A 599 -4.69 -0.23 -16.66
CA CYS A 599 -4.23 0.72 -17.67
C CYS A 599 -2.71 0.69 -17.79
N LEU A 600 -1.98 0.99 -16.70
CA LEU A 600 -0.53 1.06 -16.75
C LEU A 600 0.12 -0.24 -17.20
N ARG A 601 -0.40 -1.39 -16.75
CA ARG A 601 0.17 -2.69 -17.12
C ARG A 601 -0.11 -3.05 -18.58
N ARG A 602 -1.35 -2.85 -19.05
CA ARG A 602 -1.70 -3.07 -20.47
C ARG A 602 -0.92 -2.13 -21.37
N TRP A 603 -0.96 -0.83 -21.08
CA TRP A 603 -0.37 0.19 -21.92
C TRP A 603 1.15 0.07 -21.99
N LYS A 604 1.80 -0.25 -20.88
CA LYS A 604 3.24 -0.55 -20.88
C LYS A 604 3.56 -1.74 -21.80
N ARG A 605 2.84 -2.85 -21.67
CA ARG A 605 3.03 -4.04 -22.50
C ARG A 605 2.86 -3.69 -23.99
N ASP A 606 1.83 -2.92 -24.32
CA ASP A 606 1.51 -2.59 -25.71
C ASP A 606 2.56 -1.63 -26.31
N VAL A 607 3.07 -0.66 -25.53
CA VAL A 607 4.21 0.20 -25.92
C VAL A 607 5.50 -0.62 -26.12
N GLU A 608 5.78 -1.59 -25.25
CA GLU A 608 6.94 -2.48 -25.38
C GLU A 608 6.83 -3.35 -26.63
N GLN A 609 5.65 -3.92 -26.91
CA GLN A 609 5.39 -4.70 -28.12
C GLN A 609 5.54 -3.87 -29.39
N ALA A 610 5.00 -2.64 -29.42
CA ALA A 610 5.15 -1.73 -30.55
C ALA A 610 6.61 -1.32 -30.80
N ARG A 611 7.43 -1.22 -29.75
CA ARG A 611 8.87 -0.96 -29.87
C ARG A 611 9.63 -2.15 -30.46
N ASP A 612 9.26 -3.36 -30.06
CA ASP A 612 9.97 -4.57 -30.45
C ASP A 612 9.51 -5.10 -31.82
N ALA A 613 8.32 -4.66 -32.31
CA ALA A 613 7.84 -4.86 -33.67
C ALA A 613 8.66 -4.04 -34.69
N LYS A 614 9.87 -4.51 -35.01
CA LYS A 614 10.60 -4.10 -36.22
C LYS A 614 10.02 -4.82 -37.43
N GLY A 615 9.66 -4.09 -38.48
CA GLY A 615 9.18 -4.68 -39.73
C GLY A 615 10.25 -5.52 -40.44
N PRO A 616 9.87 -6.40 -41.39
CA PRO A 616 10.79 -7.25 -42.15
C PRO A 616 11.90 -6.47 -42.90
N ASN A 617 11.67 -5.18 -43.16
CA ASN A 617 12.58 -4.29 -43.89
C ASN A 617 13.38 -3.33 -42.99
N GLY A 618 13.35 -3.50 -41.66
CA GLY A 618 14.08 -2.61 -40.73
C GLY A 618 13.45 -1.23 -40.53
N GLU A 619 12.32 -0.92 -41.17
CA GLU A 619 11.51 0.26 -40.88
C GLU A 619 10.70 0.06 -39.59
N GLN A 620 10.71 1.08 -38.72
CA GLN A 620 9.84 1.12 -37.54
C GLN A 620 8.39 1.14 -38.00
N GLN A 621 7.60 0.15 -37.55
CA GLN A 621 6.18 0.04 -37.91
C GLN A 621 5.31 1.14 -37.29
N PHE A 622 5.87 1.89 -36.32
CA PHE A 622 5.24 2.99 -35.61
C PHE A 622 6.19 4.19 -35.54
N PRO A 623 5.71 5.43 -35.79
CA PRO A 623 6.53 6.63 -35.59
C PRO A 623 6.76 6.82 -34.09
N MET A 624 7.86 6.28 -33.57
CA MET A 624 8.31 6.51 -32.19
C MET A 624 9.47 7.50 -32.21
N GLY A 625 9.24 8.70 -31.68
CA GLY A 625 10.32 9.63 -31.34
C GLY A 625 11.35 8.94 -30.45
N VAL A 626 12.60 8.92 -30.90
CA VAL A 626 13.68 8.15 -30.28
C VAL A 626 14.20 8.91 -29.06
N ASP A 627 13.56 8.71 -27.91
CA ASP A 627 14.17 9.00 -26.61
C ASP A 627 14.35 7.70 -25.82
N LYS A 628 15.63 7.32 -25.66
CA LYS A 628 16.10 6.20 -24.82
C LYS A 628 15.98 6.55 -23.33
N VAL A 629 14.78 6.81 -22.84
CA VAL A 629 14.52 6.79 -21.39
C VAL A 629 14.14 5.36 -21.02
N GLY A 630 15.01 4.69 -20.27
CA GLY A 630 14.79 3.33 -19.79
C GLY A 630 13.49 3.25 -18.98
N MET A 631 12.45 2.65 -19.58
CA MET A 631 11.18 2.40 -18.92
C MET A 631 11.29 1.23 -17.94
N CYS A 632 12.06 1.41 -16.86
CA CYS A 632 12.02 0.52 -15.72
C CYS A 632 10.81 0.86 -14.83
N LEU A 633 9.62 0.50 -15.30
CA LEU A 633 8.41 0.40 -14.47
C LEU A 633 8.22 -1.09 -14.09
N PRO A 634 8.73 -1.57 -12.94
CA PRO A 634 8.04 -2.60 -12.19
C PRO A 634 6.77 -1.99 -11.60
#